data_AF-A0A9P6GMA3-F1
#
_entry.id   AF-A0A9P6GMA3-F1
#
_cell.length_a   1.000
_cell.length_b   1.000
_cell.length_c   1.000
_cell.angle_alpha   90.00
_cell.angle_beta   90.00
_cell.angle_gamma   90.00
#
_symmetry.space_group_name_H-M   'P 1'
#
loop_
_entity.id
_entity.type
_entity.pdbx_description
1 polymer ?
#
loop_
_entity_poly.entity_id
_entity_poly.type
_entity_poly.pdbx_seq_one_letter_code
_entity_poly.pdbx_strand_id
1 'polypeptide(L)'
;MDASSQSKPGQYSLPPAGEPPVNTSQPPSQPVGTTVEDLGHGARKRRLVGRENGNADNENGPAPIRNDTVCNTPVPASAQSGSANGSTGNATTGRNTSTTKTYHPPGKARYFKSRFIKDKTKIDKPWLYEKRDHREKWQTIIPMCGFLIGLGIAGFLIWEGYHSVSLNLYCEVMSDDFSSGKLNESVWTIEIGVKGFGGSFEQTTNDLNNVWVGDEGVLYLRPTLQDDFLVNNNNVIDLRTQGCSSKDWTDCVATTNTTNGTIINPVKSASVNTMLGGSIKYGRVEVTARLPMGDWLWPSIIMYPKNNIYGVWPKSGQIDIAQSRGNNFTYRQGGNNIIASTLHFGPNVELDGWWHNNVKSTAYRENFSDRFHKFGVELMMRQWTDKYIFTYIDTRLLQVAYTHFKKPFWEYGNFPTADRNGTRFINPWEWGTRAAPFDQEFHLVLKVAVGSTNGWFEDNKSGKPWLDRDTNAAKRFWDARGAWHPTWEKQGWMEVSEVKMWQLAPHQGCKTENAQRFVG
;
A
#
# COMPACT_ATOMS: atom_id res chain seq x y z
N MET A 1 65.48 -11.43 -55.39
CA MET A 1 64.08 -11.90 -55.31
C MET A 1 63.97 -12.91 -54.17
N ASP A 2 63.62 -12.55 -52.95
CA ASP A 2 63.60 -11.21 -52.32
C ASP A 2 63.88 -11.36 -50.82
N ALA A 3 64.31 -10.28 -50.19
CA ALA A 3 64.62 -10.25 -48.77
C ALA A 3 63.72 -9.25 -48.05
N SER A 4 63.13 -9.65 -46.92
CA SER A 4 63.17 -8.90 -45.66
C SER A 4 62.28 -9.55 -44.60
N SER A 5 62.80 -9.63 -43.38
CA SER A 5 62.03 -9.96 -42.18
C SER A 5 62.15 -8.81 -41.16
N GLN A 6 60.99 -8.40 -40.65
CA GLN A 6 60.75 -7.80 -39.34
C GLN A 6 61.68 -6.70 -38.81
N SER A 7 61.12 -5.49 -38.66
CA SER A 7 61.63 -4.45 -37.75
C SER A 7 60.66 -4.21 -36.59
N LYS A 8 61.20 -3.92 -35.40
CA LYS A 8 60.44 -3.48 -34.21
C LYS A 8 60.30 -1.95 -34.18
N PRO A 9 59.16 -1.43 -33.70
CA PRO A 9 59.10 -0.24 -32.85
C PRO A 9 58.82 -0.67 -31.39
N GLY A 10 59.11 0.10 -30.34
CA GLY A 10 59.58 1.48 -30.25
C GLY A 10 58.93 2.10 -29.00
N GLN A 11 59.68 2.23 -27.89
CA GLN A 11 59.14 2.76 -26.63
C GLN A 11 58.76 4.24 -26.77
N TYR A 12 57.60 4.61 -26.24
CA TYR A 12 57.23 6.00 -25.99
C TYR A 12 56.81 6.18 -24.52
N SER A 13 57.43 7.16 -23.87
CA SER A 13 57.26 7.47 -22.44
C SER A 13 56.03 8.35 -22.20
N LEU A 14 55.33 8.11 -21.09
CA LEU A 14 54.22 8.94 -20.63
C LEU A 14 54.73 10.17 -19.85
N PRO A 15 54.06 11.34 -19.95
CA PRO A 15 54.34 12.50 -19.10
C PRO A 15 53.78 12.31 -17.68
N PRO A 16 54.32 13.03 -16.66
CA PRO A 16 53.97 12.83 -15.26
C PRO A 16 52.59 13.40 -14.87
N ALA A 17 52.00 12.83 -13.82
CA ALA A 17 50.70 13.21 -13.27
C ALA A 17 50.73 14.55 -12.50
N GLY A 18 49.65 15.33 -12.60
CA GLY A 18 49.43 16.51 -11.78
C GLY A 18 48.71 16.17 -10.45
N GLU A 19 49.04 16.92 -9.40
CA GLU A 19 48.46 16.75 -8.05
C GLU A 19 46.99 17.21 -7.96
N PRO A 20 46.17 16.61 -7.08
CA PRO A 20 44.79 17.03 -6.85
C PRO A 20 44.70 18.28 -5.94
N PRO A 21 43.71 19.17 -6.14
CA PRO A 21 43.56 20.38 -5.33
C PRO A 21 43.07 20.09 -3.90
N VAL A 22 43.63 20.83 -2.94
CA VAL A 22 43.27 20.79 -1.51
C VAL A 22 41.88 21.41 -1.29
N ASN A 23 41.02 20.70 -0.56
CA ASN A 23 39.69 21.18 -0.18
C ASN A 23 39.70 21.73 1.26
N THR A 24 39.59 23.05 1.41
CA THR A 24 39.43 23.74 2.70
C THR A 24 38.04 24.35 2.82
N SER A 25 37.12 23.64 3.48
CA SER A 25 35.86 24.21 3.95
C SER A 25 35.52 23.68 5.35
N GLN A 26 35.83 24.49 6.37
CA GLN A 26 35.33 24.28 7.73
C GLN A 26 33.84 24.69 7.81
N PRO A 27 33.04 24.05 8.68
CA PRO A 27 31.64 24.44 8.87
C PRO A 27 31.54 25.80 9.61
N PRO A 28 30.63 26.70 9.20
CA PRO A 28 30.44 27.98 9.89
C PRO A 28 29.74 27.79 11.23
N SER A 29 30.30 28.42 12.27
CA SER A 29 29.71 28.55 13.60
C SER A 29 28.51 29.50 13.59
N GLN A 30 27.56 29.28 14.51
CA GLN A 30 26.46 30.20 14.75
C GLN A 30 26.93 31.45 15.51
N PRO A 31 26.25 32.59 15.32
CA PRO A 31 26.13 33.63 16.33
C PRO A 31 24.72 33.66 16.94
N VAL A 32 24.66 33.59 18.27
CA VAL A 32 23.50 34.02 19.06
C VAL A 32 23.45 35.56 19.03
N GLY A 33 22.27 36.14 18.79
CA GLY A 33 22.09 37.59 18.78
C GLY A 33 20.63 37.99 18.98
N THR A 34 20.31 38.44 20.19
CA THR A 34 19.00 39.00 20.55
C THR A 34 18.89 40.47 20.15
N THR A 35 17.83 40.85 19.44
CA THR A 35 17.28 42.21 19.52
C THR A 35 15.76 42.18 19.50
N VAL A 36 15.18 43.07 20.31
CA VAL A 36 13.75 43.39 20.37
C VAL A 36 13.53 44.60 19.48
N GLU A 37 12.49 44.59 18.63
CA GLU A 37 11.79 45.83 18.29
C GLU A 37 10.34 45.53 17.87
N ASP A 38 9.46 46.48 18.18
CA ASP A 38 7.99 46.40 18.12
C ASP A 38 7.47 47.25 16.94
N LEU A 39 6.14 47.42 16.83
CA LEU A 39 5.38 48.14 15.78
C LEU A 39 5.12 47.29 14.50
N GLY A 40 3.90 47.27 13.92
CA GLY A 40 2.65 47.85 14.39
C GLY A 40 1.59 47.98 13.28
N HIS A 41 0.42 47.35 13.50
CA HIS A 41 -0.89 47.67 12.90
C HIS A 41 -1.11 47.53 11.37
N GLY A 42 -2.13 46.74 10.99
CA GLY A 42 -2.56 46.57 9.60
C GLY A 42 -3.91 45.86 9.39
N ALA A 43 -4.88 46.05 10.30
CA ALA A 43 -6.15 45.32 10.24
C ALA A 43 -7.08 45.80 9.11
N ARG A 44 -7.57 44.89 8.26
CA ARG A 44 -8.78 45.13 7.44
C ARG A 44 -9.66 43.88 7.29
N LYS A 45 -10.81 43.91 7.97
CA LYS A 45 -11.94 42.97 7.83
C LYS A 45 -12.48 42.94 6.40
N ARG A 46 -12.82 41.76 5.87
CA ARG A 46 -14.06 41.55 5.09
C ARG A 46 -14.74 40.20 5.43
N ARG A 47 -16.07 40.29 5.48
CA ARG A 47 -17.09 39.30 5.89
C ARG A 47 -17.31 38.29 4.74
N LEU A 48 -17.17 36.99 4.94
CA LEU A 48 -18.20 35.99 5.33
C LEU A 48 -19.39 35.80 4.35
N VAL A 49 -19.34 34.67 3.63
CA VAL A 49 -20.44 33.78 3.13
C VAL A 49 -19.78 32.39 2.94
N GLY A 50 -20.38 31.21 3.18
CA GLY A 50 -21.68 30.93 3.82
C GLY A 50 -22.23 29.49 3.63
N ARG A 51 -21.42 28.43 3.71
CA ARG A 51 -21.84 26.99 3.74
C ARG A 51 -20.68 26.12 4.27
N GLU A 52 -20.73 25.44 5.43
CA GLU A 52 -21.56 24.25 5.82
C GLU A 52 -21.35 23.05 4.88
N ASN A 53 -20.95 21.83 5.30
CA ASN A 53 -20.69 21.18 6.61
C ASN A 53 -19.55 20.13 6.42
N GLY A 54 -18.86 19.55 7.41
CA GLY A 54 -18.85 19.71 8.88
C GLY A 54 -17.83 18.70 9.47
N ASN A 55 -17.01 19.12 10.44
CA ASN A 55 -15.99 18.27 11.08
C ASN A 55 -16.54 17.62 12.36
N ALA A 56 -16.07 16.42 12.72
CA ALA A 56 -16.52 15.70 13.91
C ALA A 56 -15.32 15.26 14.77
N ASP A 57 -14.87 16.16 15.65
CA ASP A 57 -14.01 15.83 16.79
C ASP A 57 -14.87 15.80 18.06
N ASN A 58 -14.69 14.77 18.91
CA ASN A 58 -14.76 14.95 20.36
C ASN A 58 -14.26 13.70 21.11
N GLU A 59 -13.34 13.94 22.04
CA GLU A 59 -12.97 13.00 23.09
C GLU A 59 -14.02 13.02 24.22
N ASN A 60 -14.12 11.95 25.02
CA ASN A 60 -14.24 12.02 26.48
C ASN A 60 -14.11 10.64 27.16
N GLY A 61 -13.69 10.65 28.43
CA GLY A 61 -13.21 9.48 29.19
C GLY A 61 -14.27 8.57 29.85
N PRO A 62 -13.84 7.66 30.75
CA PRO A 62 -14.51 6.40 31.02
C PRO A 62 -15.55 6.42 32.17
N ALA A 63 -16.46 5.44 32.14
CA ALA A 63 -17.45 5.17 33.18
C ALA A 63 -16.95 4.18 34.27
N PRO A 64 -17.38 4.31 35.54
CA PRO A 64 -16.93 3.45 36.64
C PRO A 64 -17.75 2.16 36.81
N ILE A 65 -17.12 1.18 37.46
CA ILE A 65 -17.65 -0.18 37.73
C ILE A 65 -18.57 -0.19 38.96
N ARG A 66 -19.68 -0.95 38.91
CA ARG A 66 -20.28 -1.61 40.08
C ARG A 66 -20.84 -2.99 39.73
N ASN A 67 -20.46 -3.99 40.51
CA ASN A 67 -21.18 -5.26 40.61
C ASN A 67 -22.43 -5.06 41.50
N ASP A 68 -23.51 -5.82 41.30
CA ASP A 68 -23.78 -7.02 42.12
C ASP A 68 -25.13 -7.73 41.86
N THR A 69 -25.09 -9.06 41.93
CA THR A 69 -26.15 -10.00 42.40
C THR A 69 -27.46 -10.25 41.60
N VAL A 70 -27.38 -11.20 40.66
CA VAL A 70 -28.09 -12.52 40.66
C VAL A 70 -29.65 -12.67 40.50
N CYS A 71 -30.00 -13.60 39.60
CA CYS A 71 -31.17 -14.52 39.52
C CYS A 71 -32.40 -14.23 38.63
N ASN A 72 -32.50 -15.11 37.62
CA ASN A 72 -33.69 -15.82 37.08
C ASN A 72 -34.54 -15.20 35.96
N THR A 73 -34.79 -16.07 34.98
CA THR A 73 -35.64 -15.98 33.77
C THR A 73 -37.15 -15.95 34.14
N PRO A 74 -38.07 -15.35 33.34
CA PRO A 74 -38.45 -15.91 32.01
C PRO A 74 -38.97 -14.94 30.90
N VAL A 75 -39.01 -15.49 29.67
CA VAL A 75 -40.00 -15.37 28.56
C VAL A 75 -40.71 -14.00 28.28
N PRO A 76 -40.77 -13.52 27.01
CA PRO A 76 -41.26 -12.18 26.67
C PRO A 76 -42.80 -12.04 26.70
N ALA A 77 -43.27 -10.86 27.10
CA ALA A 77 -44.68 -10.45 27.04
C ALA A 77 -44.89 -9.17 26.21
N SER A 78 -46.04 -9.08 25.54
CA SER A 78 -46.41 -8.04 24.59
C SER A 78 -46.78 -6.70 25.22
N ALA A 79 -46.51 -5.60 24.51
CA ALA A 79 -46.84 -4.24 24.92
C ALA A 79 -48.37 -3.99 25.03
N GLN A 80 -48.76 -3.21 26.05
CA GLN A 80 -50.08 -2.56 26.14
C GLN A 80 -49.91 -1.04 26.27
N SER A 81 -50.91 -0.32 25.76
CA SER A 81 -50.95 1.14 25.66
C SER A 81 -51.28 1.84 26.97
N GLY A 82 -50.51 2.87 27.33
CA GLY A 82 -50.86 3.85 28.37
C GLY A 82 -51.67 5.03 27.80
N SER A 83 -52.77 5.38 28.46
CA SER A 83 -53.60 6.55 28.15
C SER A 83 -53.08 7.81 28.84
N ALA A 84 -53.30 8.99 28.25
CA ALA A 84 -53.02 10.30 28.85
C ALA A 84 -54.27 11.20 28.77
N ASN A 85 -54.52 11.98 29.83
CA ASN A 85 -55.77 12.73 30.01
C ASN A 85 -55.50 14.12 30.62
N GLY A 86 -56.14 15.17 30.09
CA GLY A 86 -56.16 16.54 30.65
C GLY A 86 -54.93 17.44 30.34
N SER A 87 -55.06 18.77 30.22
CA SER A 87 -56.27 19.63 30.24
C SER A 87 -56.01 21.05 29.70
N THR A 88 -57.07 21.70 29.17
CA THR A 88 -57.35 23.16 29.13
C THR A 88 -56.40 24.15 28.40
N GLY A 89 -56.95 24.88 27.42
CA GLY A 89 -56.38 26.13 26.85
C GLY A 89 -57.34 26.79 25.84
N ASN A 90 -57.69 28.07 26.07
CA ASN A 90 -58.81 28.79 25.43
C ASN A 90 -58.77 28.98 23.90
N ALA A 91 -59.94 29.23 23.32
CA ALA A 91 -60.20 29.39 21.89
C ALA A 91 -60.04 30.82 21.35
N THR A 92 -59.77 30.93 20.05
CA THR A 92 -60.19 32.06 19.19
C THR A 92 -60.85 31.56 17.91
N THR A 93 -61.74 32.38 17.37
CA THR A 93 -62.81 31.98 16.43
C THR A 93 -62.38 31.93 14.97
N GLY A 94 -62.71 30.84 14.28
CA GLY A 94 -62.74 30.75 12.82
C GLY A 94 -63.98 29.99 12.35
N ARG A 95 -65.03 30.70 11.92
CA ARG A 95 -66.23 30.08 11.35
C ARG A 95 -65.88 29.42 10.01
N ASN A 96 -66.17 28.13 9.85
CA ASN A 96 -66.46 27.55 8.54
C ASN A 96 -67.58 26.50 8.66
N THR A 97 -68.73 26.89 8.10
CA THR A 97 -69.78 26.05 7.49
C THR A 97 -69.88 24.58 7.89
N SER A 98 -70.85 24.31 8.76
CA SER A 98 -71.40 22.98 9.04
C SER A 98 -71.93 22.29 7.77
N THR A 99 -71.46 21.07 7.50
CA THR A 99 -72.25 20.05 6.81
C THR A 99 -72.46 18.85 7.74
N THR A 100 -73.71 18.62 8.13
CA THR A 100 -74.12 17.57 9.06
C THR A 100 -74.05 16.20 8.38
N LYS A 101 -72.98 15.44 8.61
CA LYS A 101 -72.99 13.98 8.39
C LYS A 101 -73.45 13.28 9.67
N THR A 102 -74.64 12.70 9.61
CA THR A 102 -75.19 11.83 10.66
C THR A 102 -74.26 10.65 10.94
N TYR A 103 -73.76 10.56 12.17
CA TYR A 103 -73.00 9.43 12.66
C TYR A 103 -73.95 8.25 12.93
N HIS A 104 -73.89 7.21 12.09
CA HIS A 104 -74.53 5.93 12.39
C HIS A 104 -73.57 5.08 13.23
N PRO A 105 -73.97 4.58 14.42
CA PRO A 105 -73.13 3.69 15.21
C PRO A 105 -72.88 2.38 14.45
N PRO A 106 -71.69 1.77 14.57
CA PRO A 106 -71.35 0.56 13.83
C PRO A 106 -72.22 -0.62 14.28
N GLY A 107 -73.18 -0.99 13.43
CA GLY A 107 -73.96 -2.22 13.61
C GLY A 107 -73.06 -3.46 13.60
N LYS A 108 -73.42 -4.46 14.41
CA LYS A 108 -72.67 -5.71 14.64
C LYS A 108 -71.99 -6.23 13.36
N ALA A 109 -70.69 -6.52 13.44
CA ALA A 109 -69.89 -7.04 12.34
C ALA A 109 -70.59 -8.25 11.70
N ARG A 110 -70.95 -8.14 10.41
CA ARG A 110 -71.53 -9.26 9.66
C ARG A 110 -70.44 -10.29 9.42
N TYR A 111 -70.53 -11.43 10.11
CA TYR A 111 -69.66 -12.58 9.87
C TYR A 111 -69.61 -12.92 8.37
N PHE A 112 -68.39 -13.20 7.88
CA PHE A 112 -68.15 -13.58 6.50
C PHE A 112 -68.88 -14.89 6.17
N LYS A 113 -70.01 -14.80 5.45
CA LYS A 113 -70.63 -15.97 4.84
C LYS A 113 -69.81 -16.38 3.62
N SER A 114 -69.09 -17.49 3.75
CA SER A 114 -68.47 -18.19 2.62
C SER A 114 -69.52 -18.42 1.53
N ARG A 115 -69.32 -17.80 0.36
CA ARG A 115 -70.14 -18.01 -0.83
C ARG A 115 -69.61 -19.21 -1.61
N PHE A 116 -69.73 -20.40 -1.04
CA PHE A 116 -69.40 -21.62 -1.77
C PHE A 116 -70.38 -21.77 -2.94
N ILE A 117 -69.90 -21.53 -4.17
CA ILE A 117 -70.71 -21.58 -5.38
C ILE A 117 -71.05 -23.06 -5.64
N LYS A 118 -72.25 -23.48 -5.21
CA LYS A 118 -72.70 -24.89 -5.31
C LYS A 118 -72.81 -25.40 -6.75
N ASP A 119 -72.95 -24.50 -7.71
CA ASP A 119 -73.21 -24.81 -9.11
C ASP A 119 -72.09 -24.23 -9.99
N LYS A 120 -71.15 -25.09 -10.40
CA LYS A 120 -70.02 -24.72 -11.27
C LYS A 120 -70.44 -24.25 -12.66
N THR A 121 -71.69 -24.50 -13.07
CA THR A 121 -72.22 -24.06 -14.39
C THR A 121 -72.65 -22.59 -14.40
N LYS A 122 -72.89 -21.99 -13.22
CA LYS A 122 -73.25 -20.58 -13.04
C LYS A 122 -72.08 -19.68 -12.63
N ILE A 123 -70.85 -20.14 -12.84
CA ILE A 123 -69.69 -19.26 -12.79
C ILE A 123 -69.69 -18.49 -14.11
N ASP A 124 -70.05 -17.21 -14.03
CA ASP A 124 -69.89 -16.28 -15.14
C ASP A 124 -68.38 -16.20 -15.48
N LYS A 125 -68.04 -16.54 -16.73
CA LYS A 125 -66.66 -16.57 -17.22
C LYS A 125 -66.50 -15.52 -18.32
N PRO A 126 -66.52 -14.21 -18.00
CA PRO A 126 -66.56 -13.14 -19.00
C PRO A 126 -65.50 -13.30 -20.10
N TRP A 127 -64.31 -13.82 -19.77
CA TRP A 127 -63.23 -14.15 -20.72
C TRP A 127 -63.56 -15.19 -21.81
N LEU A 128 -64.73 -15.85 -21.77
CA LEU A 128 -65.24 -16.73 -22.83
C LEU A 128 -66.18 -16.03 -23.82
N TYR A 129 -66.70 -14.85 -23.49
CA TYR A 129 -67.74 -14.18 -24.30
C TYR A 129 -67.53 -12.66 -24.49
N GLU A 130 -66.74 -12.00 -23.64
CA GLU A 130 -66.30 -10.63 -23.89
C GLU A 130 -65.30 -10.59 -25.05
N LYS A 131 -65.51 -9.65 -25.98
CA LYS A 131 -64.50 -9.32 -26.98
C LYS A 131 -63.33 -8.63 -26.30
N ARG A 132 -62.25 -9.39 -26.12
CA ARG A 132 -60.97 -8.94 -25.56
C ARG A 132 -60.56 -7.57 -26.11
N ASP A 133 -60.38 -6.58 -25.24
CA ASP A 133 -60.07 -5.20 -25.67
C ASP A 133 -58.73 -5.20 -26.43
N HIS A 134 -58.72 -4.56 -27.60
CA HIS A 134 -57.50 -4.39 -28.40
C HIS A 134 -56.41 -3.63 -27.63
N ARG A 135 -56.78 -2.83 -26.62
CA ARG A 135 -55.86 -2.11 -25.74
C ARG A 135 -55.16 -3.00 -24.70
N GLU A 136 -55.75 -4.13 -24.32
CA GLU A 136 -55.14 -5.11 -23.40
C GLU A 136 -53.81 -5.65 -23.95
N LYS A 137 -53.68 -5.77 -25.28
CA LYS A 137 -52.43 -6.16 -25.95
C LYS A 137 -51.26 -5.27 -25.55
N TRP A 138 -51.47 -3.96 -25.38
CA TRP A 138 -50.40 -3.04 -24.97
C TRP A 138 -49.91 -3.29 -23.54
N GLN A 139 -50.75 -3.84 -22.65
CA GLN A 139 -50.34 -4.22 -21.29
C GLN A 139 -49.36 -5.42 -21.29
N THR A 140 -49.36 -6.24 -22.36
CA THR A 140 -48.35 -7.30 -22.55
C THR A 140 -47.18 -6.82 -23.41
N ILE A 141 -47.44 -6.05 -24.46
CA ILE A 141 -46.41 -5.56 -25.39
C ILE A 141 -45.44 -4.61 -24.68
N ILE A 142 -45.91 -3.66 -23.86
CA ILE A 142 -45.03 -2.67 -23.21
C ILE A 142 -44.00 -3.34 -22.27
N PRO A 143 -44.38 -4.26 -21.36
CA PRO A 143 -43.41 -5.01 -20.57
C PRO A 143 -42.47 -5.89 -21.41
N MET A 144 -42.97 -6.53 -22.47
CA MET A 144 -42.12 -7.35 -23.37
C MET A 144 -41.11 -6.50 -24.14
N CYS A 145 -41.49 -5.33 -24.64
CA CYS A 145 -40.58 -4.37 -25.24
C CYS A 145 -39.55 -3.86 -24.20
N GLY A 146 -39.98 -3.57 -22.97
CA GLY A 146 -39.08 -3.18 -21.88
C GLY A 146 -38.05 -4.27 -21.55
N PHE A 147 -38.48 -5.54 -21.52
CA PHE A 147 -37.60 -6.68 -21.31
C PHE A 147 -36.59 -6.87 -22.46
N LEU A 148 -37.03 -6.76 -23.71
CA LEU A 148 -36.14 -6.83 -24.88
C LEU A 148 -35.14 -5.66 -24.94
N ILE A 149 -35.56 -4.45 -24.58
CA ILE A 149 -34.67 -3.29 -24.45
C ILE A 149 -33.67 -3.51 -23.32
N GLY A 150 -34.11 -4.04 -22.17
CA GLY A 150 -33.24 -4.38 -21.05
C GLY A 150 -32.17 -5.42 -21.41
N LEU A 151 -32.56 -6.48 -22.14
CA LEU A 151 -31.62 -7.47 -22.68
C LEU A 151 -30.67 -6.86 -23.72
N GLY A 152 -31.15 -5.94 -24.56
CA GLY A 152 -30.32 -5.21 -25.52
C GLY A 152 -29.25 -4.35 -24.83
N ILE A 153 -29.64 -3.61 -23.79
CA ILE A 153 -28.72 -2.79 -22.97
C ILE A 153 -27.73 -3.69 -22.22
N ALA A 154 -28.18 -4.79 -21.60
CA ALA A 154 -27.30 -5.74 -20.92
C ALA A 154 -26.28 -6.37 -21.89
N GLY A 155 -26.73 -6.78 -23.09
CA GLY A 155 -25.87 -7.28 -24.16
C GLY A 155 -24.86 -6.24 -24.64
N PHE A 156 -25.27 -4.97 -24.78
CA PHE A 156 -24.37 -3.87 -25.12
C PHE A 156 -23.31 -3.64 -24.03
N LEU A 157 -23.69 -3.61 -22.76
CA LEU A 157 -22.75 -3.42 -21.64
C LEU A 157 -21.76 -4.60 -21.50
N ILE A 158 -22.21 -5.84 -21.77
CA ILE A 158 -21.32 -7.01 -21.82
C ILE A 158 -20.35 -6.89 -23.01
N TRP A 159 -20.84 -6.45 -24.17
CA TRP A 159 -20.03 -6.26 -25.37
C TRP A 159 -19.00 -5.14 -25.19
N GLU A 160 -19.40 -3.98 -24.66
CA GLU A 160 -18.52 -2.86 -24.31
C GLU A 160 -17.47 -3.31 -23.29
N GLY A 161 -17.90 -3.99 -22.21
CA GLY A 161 -17.01 -4.56 -21.20
C GLY A 161 -15.97 -5.50 -21.82
N TYR A 162 -16.40 -6.45 -22.65
CA TYR A 162 -15.52 -7.41 -23.33
C TYR A 162 -14.52 -6.71 -24.28
N HIS A 163 -14.98 -5.72 -25.05
CA HIS A 163 -14.09 -4.96 -25.95
C HIS A 163 -13.20 -3.94 -25.23
N SER A 164 -13.53 -3.53 -24.00
CA SER A 164 -12.68 -2.65 -23.19
C SER A 164 -11.47 -3.38 -22.56
N VAL A 165 -11.50 -4.71 -22.47
CA VAL A 165 -10.38 -5.49 -21.95
C VAL A 165 -9.20 -5.44 -22.93
N SER A 166 -8.12 -4.77 -22.52
CA SER A 166 -6.89 -4.73 -23.31
C SER A 166 -6.23 -6.11 -23.40
N LEU A 167 -6.21 -6.68 -24.61
CA LEU A 167 -5.50 -7.92 -24.95
C LEU A 167 -3.98 -7.66 -24.98
N ASN A 168 -3.40 -7.56 -23.79
CA ASN A 168 -1.98 -7.33 -23.62
C ASN A 168 -1.17 -8.60 -23.93
N LEU A 169 -0.05 -8.37 -24.60
CA LEU A 169 0.96 -9.37 -24.95
C LEU A 169 2.19 -9.07 -24.10
N TYR A 170 2.81 -10.11 -23.55
CA TYR A 170 3.98 -9.99 -22.69
C TYR A 170 5.04 -11.01 -23.08
N CYS A 171 6.32 -10.68 -22.84
CA CYS A 171 7.41 -11.64 -22.88
C CYS A 171 7.92 -11.88 -21.46
N GLU A 172 8.35 -13.10 -21.18
CA GLU A 172 9.03 -13.43 -19.93
C GLU A 172 10.39 -12.73 -19.86
N VAL A 173 10.71 -12.19 -18.69
CA VAL A 173 11.99 -11.56 -18.35
C VAL A 173 12.75 -12.45 -17.36
N MET A 174 12.04 -12.92 -16.34
CA MET A 174 12.51 -13.97 -15.43
C MET A 174 11.32 -14.72 -14.83
N SER A 175 11.52 -16.00 -14.59
CA SER A 175 10.70 -16.84 -13.71
C SER A 175 11.68 -17.61 -12.82
N ASP A 176 11.48 -17.57 -11.51
CA ASP A 176 12.26 -18.32 -10.53
C ASP A 176 11.29 -18.96 -9.54
N ASP A 177 11.33 -20.29 -9.46
CA ASP A 177 10.55 -21.12 -8.53
C ASP A 177 11.43 -21.71 -7.42
N PHE A 178 12.71 -21.29 -7.35
CA PHE A 178 13.73 -21.73 -6.39
C PHE A 178 13.95 -23.26 -6.32
N SER A 179 13.42 -24.04 -7.27
CA SER A 179 13.49 -25.51 -7.30
C SER A 179 14.91 -26.08 -7.43
N SER A 180 15.89 -25.24 -7.75
CA SER A 180 17.32 -25.58 -7.82
C SER A 180 17.96 -25.82 -6.45
N GLY A 181 17.28 -25.49 -5.35
CA GLY A 181 17.83 -25.55 -3.98
C GLY A 181 18.90 -24.49 -3.70
N LYS A 182 19.12 -23.52 -4.61
CA LYS A 182 20.11 -22.44 -4.46
C LYS A 182 19.63 -21.16 -5.13
N LEU A 183 19.97 -20.03 -4.51
CA LEU A 183 19.69 -18.73 -5.10
C LEU A 183 20.49 -18.54 -6.40
N ASN A 184 19.82 -18.21 -7.51
CA ASN A 184 20.47 -18.05 -8.80
C ASN A 184 21.24 -16.71 -8.87
N GLU A 185 22.55 -16.75 -8.67
CA GLU A 185 23.45 -15.57 -8.70
C GLU A 185 23.47 -14.79 -10.02
N SER A 186 23.00 -15.37 -11.13
CA SER A 186 22.84 -14.64 -12.40
C SER A 186 21.60 -13.72 -12.41
N VAL A 187 20.65 -13.96 -11.52
CA VAL A 187 19.41 -13.19 -11.37
C VAL A 187 19.44 -12.33 -10.12
N TRP A 188 19.81 -12.94 -8.98
CA TRP A 188 19.70 -12.37 -7.65
C TRP A 188 21.06 -11.95 -7.09
N THR A 189 21.08 -10.80 -6.42
CA THR A 189 22.20 -10.32 -5.61
C THR A 189 21.75 -10.16 -4.17
N ILE A 190 22.52 -10.72 -3.22
CA ILE A 190 22.31 -10.50 -1.79
C ILE A 190 22.93 -9.16 -1.39
N GLU A 191 22.19 -8.32 -0.67
CA GLU A 191 22.68 -7.04 -0.19
C GLU A 191 23.38 -7.21 1.16
N ILE A 192 24.62 -6.70 1.27
CA ILE A 192 25.45 -6.74 2.48
C ILE A 192 25.73 -5.29 2.92
N GLY A 193 25.39 -4.94 4.15
CA GLY A 193 25.56 -3.58 4.67
C GLY A 193 24.95 -3.36 6.06
N VAL A 194 25.22 -2.19 6.65
CA VAL A 194 24.78 -1.77 8.00
C VAL A 194 23.81 -0.58 7.99
N LYS A 195 23.45 -0.06 6.80
CA LYS A 195 22.59 1.13 6.62
C LYS A 195 21.17 0.99 7.19
N GLY A 196 20.69 -0.23 7.44
CA GLY A 196 19.36 -0.50 7.98
C GLY A 196 18.22 0.10 7.15
N PHE A 197 18.20 -0.17 5.84
CA PHE A 197 17.19 0.31 4.86
C PHE A 197 16.71 1.78 4.96
N GLY A 198 17.50 2.70 5.54
CA GLY A 198 17.11 4.10 5.72
C GLY A 198 16.46 4.45 7.08
N GLY A 199 16.76 3.70 8.14
CA GLY A 199 16.35 4.03 9.52
C GLY A 199 15.95 2.83 10.40
N SER A 200 15.93 1.63 9.82
CA SER A 200 15.70 0.34 10.48
C SER A 200 16.98 -0.20 11.15
N PHE A 201 16.86 -1.27 11.95
CA PHE A 201 17.89 -1.68 12.90
C PHE A 201 18.71 -2.91 12.49
N GLU A 202 18.47 -3.47 11.30
CA GLU A 202 19.18 -4.64 10.80
C GLU A 202 20.50 -4.34 10.06
N GLN A 203 21.49 -5.21 10.24
CA GLN A 203 22.58 -5.43 9.30
C GLN A 203 22.12 -6.46 8.27
N THR A 204 22.29 -6.22 6.98
CA THR A 204 22.03 -7.23 5.96
C THR A 204 23.26 -8.10 5.72
N THR A 205 23.06 -9.41 5.61
CA THR A 205 24.13 -10.40 5.48
C THR A 205 23.80 -11.49 4.46
N ASN A 206 24.82 -12.20 4.01
CA ASN A 206 24.72 -13.43 3.23
C ASN A 206 24.91 -14.69 4.09
N ASP A 207 24.71 -14.59 5.41
CA ASP A 207 24.74 -15.75 6.31
C ASP A 207 23.60 -16.73 5.94
N LEU A 208 23.89 -18.03 5.93
CA LEU A 208 22.88 -19.09 5.73
C LEU A 208 21.77 -19.11 6.81
N ASN A 209 21.99 -18.43 7.95
CA ASN A 209 20.97 -18.23 8.98
C ASN A 209 19.97 -17.11 8.63
N ASN A 210 20.31 -16.26 7.65
CA ASN A 210 19.56 -15.07 7.28
C ASN A 210 18.99 -15.17 5.85
N VAL A 211 19.69 -15.81 4.92
CA VAL A 211 19.20 -16.09 3.56
C VAL A 211 19.64 -17.47 3.08
N TRP A 212 18.67 -18.30 2.67
CA TRP A 212 18.92 -19.60 2.04
C TRP A 212 17.71 -20.01 1.18
N VAL A 213 17.91 -20.99 0.30
CA VAL A 213 16.81 -21.71 -0.36
C VAL A 213 16.71 -23.08 0.30
N GLY A 214 15.49 -23.46 0.73
CA GLY A 214 15.21 -24.79 1.28
C GLY A 214 15.09 -25.86 0.21
N ASP A 215 15.26 -27.13 0.60
CA ASP A 215 15.15 -28.31 -0.29
C ASP A 215 13.75 -28.44 -0.94
N GLU A 216 12.74 -27.80 -0.35
CA GLU A 216 11.36 -27.70 -0.83
C GLU A 216 11.15 -26.67 -1.96
N GLY A 217 12.18 -25.93 -2.38
CA GLY A 217 12.07 -24.88 -3.40
C GLY A 217 11.46 -23.58 -2.86
N VAL A 218 11.88 -23.15 -1.67
CA VAL A 218 11.42 -21.90 -1.05
C VAL A 218 12.61 -21.06 -0.61
N LEU A 219 12.64 -19.80 -1.04
CA LEU A 219 13.60 -18.80 -0.55
C LEU A 219 13.15 -18.27 0.82
N TYR A 220 14.05 -18.34 1.79
CA TYR A 220 13.85 -17.84 3.14
C TYR A 220 14.64 -16.54 3.37
N LEU A 221 14.01 -15.55 3.97
CA LEU A 221 14.62 -14.32 4.47
C LEU A 221 14.30 -14.19 5.96
N ARG A 222 15.29 -14.46 6.83
CA ARG A 222 15.11 -14.60 8.28
C ARG A 222 15.93 -13.56 9.05
N PRO A 223 15.29 -12.68 9.83
CA PRO A 223 15.96 -11.93 10.89
C PRO A 223 16.45 -12.84 12.02
N THR A 224 17.64 -12.54 12.56
CA THR A 224 18.26 -13.21 13.70
C THR A 224 18.94 -12.18 14.61
N LEU A 225 19.10 -12.47 15.90
CA LEU A 225 19.80 -11.55 16.80
C LEU A 225 21.26 -11.36 16.39
N GLN A 226 21.78 -10.15 16.59
CA GLN A 226 23.21 -9.89 16.52
C GLN A 226 23.95 -10.56 17.70
N ASP A 227 25.25 -10.76 17.53
CA ASP A 227 26.13 -11.19 18.62
C ASP A 227 26.13 -10.17 19.79
N ASP A 228 25.80 -10.67 20.99
CA ASP A 228 25.66 -9.88 22.21
C ASP A 228 26.99 -9.20 22.62
N PHE A 229 28.14 -9.82 22.35
CA PHE A 229 29.45 -9.23 22.60
C PHE A 229 29.68 -7.99 21.72
N LEU A 230 29.31 -8.06 20.43
CA LEU A 230 29.48 -6.95 19.49
C LEU A 230 28.55 -5.75 19.81
N VAL A 231 27.35 -6.01 20.34
CA VAL A 231 26.37 -4.97 20.71
C VAL A 231 26.65 -4.33 22.07
N ASN A 232 27.18 -5.08 23.04
CA ASN A 232 27.35 -4.61 24.42
C ASN A 232 28.78 -4.13 24.75
N ASN A 233 29.77 -4.34 23.88
CA ASN A 233 31.17 -3.92 24.09
C ASN A 233 31.64 -2.98 22.98
N ASN A 234 32.62 -2.11 23.27
CA ASN A 234 33.21 -1.22 22.27
C ASN A 234 33.78 -2.02 21.10
N ASN A 235 33.21 -1.85 19.90
CA ASN A 235 33.52 -2.69 18.75
C ASN A 235 33.23 -1.97 17.42
N VAL A 236 33.77 -2.50 16.33
CA VAL A 236 33.62 -1.98 14.96
C VAL A 236 33.36 -3.15 14.01
N ILE A 237 32.24 -3.10 13.30
CA ILE A 237 32.01 -3.91 12.10
C ILE A 237 32.48 -3.08 10.90
N ASP A 238 33.40 -3.63 10.10
CA ASP A 238 33.89 -3.03 8.86
C ASP A 238 33.74 -4.01 7.69
N LEU A 239 32.72 -3.78 6.86
CA LEU A 239 32.36 -4.62 5.71
C LEU A 239 33.02 -4.16 4.40
N ARG A 240 33.86 -3.11 4.42
CA ARG A 240 34.46 -2.53 3.20
C ARG A 240 35.35 -3.51 2.45
N THR A 241 35.98 -4.45 3.16
CA THR A 241 36.75 -5.56 2.59
C THR A 241 35.98 -6.88 2.54
N GLN A 242 34.73 -6.91 3.01
CA GLN A 242 33.90 -8.11 3.16
C GLN A 242 32.72 -8.15 2.16
N GLY A 243 32.82 -7.39 1.05
CA GLY A 243 31.80 -7.41 0.00
C GLY A 243 30.56 -6.56 0.27
N CYS A 244 30.67 -5.49 1.07
CA CYS A 244 29.59 -4.51 1.22
C CYS A 244 29.04 -4.06 -0.15
N SER A 245 27.71 -4.07 -0.31
CA SER A 245 27.06 -3.79 -1.59
C SER A 245 26.94 -2.28 -1.90
N SER A 246 27.07 -1.42 -0.89
CA SER A 246 27.07 0.03 -1.08
C SER A 246 28.48 0.56 -1.39
N LYS A 247 28.52 1.69 -2.09
CA LYS A 247 29.76 2.44 -2.35
C LYS A 247 30.05 3.47 -1.25
N ASP A 248 29.06 3.82 -0.46
CA ASP A 248 29.19 4.79 0.63
C ASP A 248 29.76 4.09 1.87
N TRP A 249 30.92 4.52 2.35
CA TRP A 249 31.60 3.84 3.47
C TRP A 249 30.77 3.80 4.76
N THR A 250 29.87 4.77 4.96
CA THR A 250 28.92 4.85 6.08
C THR A 250 27.90 3.72 6.08
N ASP A 251 27.62 3.13 4.91
CA ASP A 251 26.70 1.99 4.78
C ASP A 251 27.39 0.65 5.06
N CYS A 252 28.72 0.67 5.23
CA CYS A 252 29.58 -0.50 5.36
C CYS A 252 30.30 -0.57 6.72
N VAL A 253 30.26 0.47 7.54
CA VAL A 253 30.95 0.53 8.84
C VAL A 253 29.97 0.92 9.94
N ALA A 254 29.84 0.08 10.97
CA ALA A 254 29.03 0.33 12.16
C ALA A 254 29.89 0.20 13.41
N THR A 255 29.59 0.98 14.46
CA THR A 255 30.38 0.99 15.69
C THR A 255 29.51 0.92 16.93
N THR A 256 29.92 0.11 17.91
CA THR A 256 29.41 0.17 19.28
C THR A 256 30.33 1.05 20.12
N ASN A 257 29.73 2.01 20.84
CA ASN A 257 30.40 2.88 21.80
C ASN A 257 29.57 2.94 23.09
N THR A 258 30.06 2.25 24.12
CA THR A 258 29.38 2.11 25.43
C THR A 258 29.30 3.43 26.20
N THR A 259 30.12 4.43 25.87
CA THR A 259 30.14 5.73 26.55
C THR A 259 28.97 6.64 26.11
N ASN A 260 28.59 6.61 24.83
CA ASN A 260 27.50 7.44 24.31
C ASN A 260 26.18 6.65 24.09
N GLY A 261 26.24 5.32 24.09
CA GLY A 261 25.08 4.45 23.89
C GLY A 261 24.79 4.06 22.44
N THR A 262 25.65 4.48 21.49
CA THR A 262 25.60 3.99 20.10
C THR A 262 25.95 2.50 20.08
N ILE A 263 25.16 1.71 19.36
CA ILE A 263 25.42 0.29 19.13
C ILE A 263 25.50 0.02 17.63
N ILE A 264 26.20 -1.05 17.24
CA ILE A 264 25.97 -1.67 15.93
C ILE A 264 24.51 -2.14 15.79
N ASN A 265 24.11 -2.49 14.57
CA ASN A 265 22.80 -3.07 14.25
C ASN A 265 22.48 -4.27 15.18
N PRO A 266 21.45 -4.18 16.04
CA PRO A 266 21.10 -5.24 17.01
C PRO A 266 20.55 -6.53 16.40
N VAL A 267 20.31 -6.56 15.10
CA VAL A 267 19.71 -7.68 14.36
C VAL A 267 20.47 -7.88 13.06
N LYS A 268 20.61 -9.12 12.63
CA LYS A 268 21.02 -9.48 11.26
C LYS A 268 19.78 -9.89 10.47
N SER A 269 19.70 -9.51 9.21
CA SER A 269 18.60 -9.87 8.31
C SER A 269 19.12 -10.06 6.89
N ALA A 270 18.20 -10.20 5.94
CA ALA A 270 18.50 -10.36 4.52
C ALA A 270 17.67 -9.40 3.65
N SER A 271 18.30 -9.03 2.53
CA SER A 271 17.69 -8.38 1.38
C SER A 271 18.30 -8.98 0.13
N VAL A 272 17.47 -9.30 -0.84
CA VAL A 272 17.89 -9.78 -2.16
C VAL A 272 17.25 -8.92 -3.24
N ASN A 273 18.01 -8.57 -4.27
CA ASN A 273 17.52 -7.78 -5.40
C ASN A 273 17.82 -8.45 -6.74
N THR A 274 17.04 -8.08 -7.77
CA THR A 274 17.21 -8.59 -9.14
C THR A 274 17.99 -7.61 -10.04
N MET A 275 18.70 -6.62 -9.48
CA MET A 275 19.22 -5.46 -10.24
C MET A 275 20.13 -5.84 -11.41
N LEU A 276 20.90 -6.94 -11.27
CA LEU A 276 21.81 -7.41 -12.30
C LEU A 276 21.13 -8.25 -13.39
N GLY A 277 20.20 -9.14 -13.03
CA GLY A 277 19.65 -10.14 -13.96
C GLY A 277 18.16 -10.01 -14.32
N GLY A 278 17.40 -9.14 -13.66
CA GLY A 278 15.95 -8.99 -13.90
C GLY A 278 15.44 -7.57 -13.63
N SER A 279 15.08 -6.85 -14.69
CA SER A 279 14.47 -5.53 -14.60
C SER A 279 13.40 -5.32 -15.66
N ILE A 280 12.30 -4.64 -15.33
CA ILE A 280 11.25 -4.27 -16.28
C ILE A 280 10.95 -2.77 -16.23
N LYS A 281 10.46 -2.23 -17.34
CA LYS A 281 9.95 -0.87 -17.40
C LYS A 281 8.42 -0.82 -17.36
N TYR A 282 7.76 -1.70 -18.12
CA TYR A 282 6.30 -1.84 -18.15
C TYR A 282 5.91 -3.31 -18.25
N GLY A 283 4.80 -3.72 -17.65
CA GLY A 283 4.40 -5.12 -17.64
C GLY A 283 3.95 -5.54 -16.25
N ARG A 284 4.34 -6.74 -15.81
CA ARG A 284 3.84 -7.35 -14.58
C ARG A 284 4.95 -7.99 -13.78
N VAL A 285 4.89 -7.85 -12.45
CA VAL A 285 5.60 -8.71 -11.50
C VAL A 285 4.58 -9.40 -10.61
N GLU A 286 4.77 -10.69 -10.38
CA GLU A 286 4.03 -11.50 -9.41
C GLU A 286 5.05 -12.16 -8.46
N VAL A 287 4.86 -11.98 -7.15
CA VAL A 287 5.69 -12.60 -6.10
C VAL A 287 4.77 -13.41 -5.20
N THR A 288 4.94 -14.72 -5.20
CA THR A 288 4.20 -15.63 -4.32
C THR A 288 4.99 -15.83 -3.03
N ALA A 289 4.50 -15.25 -1.93
CA ALA A 289 5.19 -15.20 -0.66
C ALA A 289 4.25 -15.41 0.53
N ARG A 290 4.81 -15.91 1.64
CA ARG A 290 4.20 -15.97 2.96
C ARG A 290 4.99 -15.04 3.88
N LEU A 291 4.30 -14.08 4.49
CA LEU A 291 4.96 -13.00 5.24
C LEU A 291 5.27 -13.43 6.69
N PRO A 292 6.33 -12.88 7.32
CA PRO A 292 6.67 -13.16 8.69
C PRO A 292 5.62 -12.67 9.68
N MET A 293 5.49 -13.39 10.79
CA MET A 293 4.80 -12.93 11.99
C MET A 293 5.82 -12.78 13.13
N GLY A 294 5.76 -11.65 13.83
CA GLY A 294 6.70 -11.28 14.87
C GLY A 294 6.72 -9.77 15.08
N ASP A 295 6.80 -9.33 16.33
CA ASP A 295 6.77 -7.91 16.67
C ASP A 295 7.96 -7.15 16.03
N TRP A 296 7.68 -5.96 15.52
CA TRP A 296 8.64 -5.04 14.90
C TRP A 296 9.27 -5.52 13.58
N LEU A 297 8.82 -6.64 13.03
CA LEU A 297 9.19 -7.07 11.68
C LEU A 297 8.47 -6.23 10.62
N TRP A 298 9.17 -5.92 9.53
CA TRP A 298 8.66 -5.15 8.40
C TRP A 298 9.09 -5.83 7.07
N PRO A 299 8.38 -6.89 6.66
CA PRO A 299 8.56 -7.49 5.34
C PRO A 299 8.16 -6.52 4.22
N SER A 300 8.92 -6.57 3.13
CA SER A 300 8.82 -5.62 2.01
C SER A 300 9.09 -6.33 0.68
N ILE A 301 8.08 -6.29 -0.20
CA ILE A 301 8.17 -6.63 -1.63
C ILE A 301 8.06 -5.31 -2.39
N ILE A 302 9.19 -4.82 -2.88
CA ILE A 302 9.32 -3.46 -3.42
C ILE A 302 10.13 -3.45 -4.71
N MET A 303 10.05 -2.39 -5.49
CA MET A 303 10.88 -2.20 -6.68
C MET A 303 11.58 -0.85 -6.64
N TYR A 304 12.87 -0.85 -6.98
CA TYR A 304 13.69 0.35 -7.13
C TYR A 304 14.09 0.55 -8.59
N PRO A 305 14.34 1.80 -9.03
CA PRO A 305 14.88 2.07 -10.35
C PRO A 305 16.27 1.42 -10.48
N LYS A 306 16.51 0.74 -11.60
CA LYS A 306 17.82 0.17 -11.97
C LYS A 306 18.88 1.25 -12.15
N ASN A 307 18.46 2.42 -12.64
CA ASN A 307 19.31 3.60 -12.81
C ASN A 307 18.60 4.83 -12.23
N ASN A 308 19.29 5.58 -11.37
CA ASN A 308 18.77 6.81 -10.74
C ASN A 308 18.78 8.02 -11.71
N ILE A 309 18.10 7.89 -12.85
CA ILE A 309 18.09 8.88 -13.96
C ILE A 309 17.65 10.28 -13.51
N TYR A 310 16.68 10.35 -12.59
CA TYR A 310 16.16 11.62 -12.07
C TYR A 310 16.89 12.10 -10.79
N GLY A 311 17.95 11.40 -10.40
CA GLY A 311 18.72 11.63 -9.18
C GLY A 311 18.32 10.71 -8.03
N VAL A 312 18.89 10.98 -6.84
CA VAL A 312 18.69 10.18 -5.63
C VAL A 312 17.22 10.08 -5.21
N TRP A 313 16.89 9.02 -4.48
CA TRP A 313 15.56 8.79 -3.91
C TRP A 313 15.04 10.03 -3.13
N PRO A 314 13.76 10.40 -3.24
CA PRO A 314 12.68 9.74 -3.98
C PRO A 314 12.55 10.21 -5.44
N LYS A 315 13.51 10.98 -6.00
CA LYS A 315 13.38 11.56 -7.36
C LYS A 315 13.25 10.52 -8.46
N SER A 316 13.95 9.39 -8.36
CA SER A 316 13.86 8.28 -9.32
C SER A 316 12.79 7.23 -8.96
N GLY A 317 12.00 7.48 -7.91
CA GLY A 317 10.86 6.67 -7.50
C GLY A 317 11.19 5.41 -6.69
N GLN A 318 10.16 4.84 -6.06
CA GLN A 318 10.13 3.49 -5.50
C GLN A 318 8.67 3.00 -5.54
N ILE A 319 8.48 1.72 -5.88
CA ILE A 319 7.16 1.08 -5.97
C ILE A 319 7.07 0.02 -4.89
N ASP A 320 6.24 0.24 -3.89
CA ASP A 320 5.95 -0.78 -2.88
C ASP A 320 4.77 -1.62 -3.35
N ILE A 321 5.06 -2.83 -3.79
CA ILE A 321 4.02 -3.81 -4.17
C ILE A 321 3.27 -4.22 -2.91
N ALA A 322 4.00 -4.63 -1.88
CA ALA A 322 3.45 -5.04 -0.61
C ALA A 322 4.44 -4.80 0.55
N GLN A 323 4.04 -3.99 1.52
CA GLN A 323 4.69 -3.86 2.82
C GLN A 323 3.70 -4.22 3.94
N SER A 324 4.16 -4.91 4.98
CA SER A 324 3.35 -5.25 6.15
C SER A 324 4.11 -5.01 7.45
N ARG A 325 3.46 -5.22 8.60
CA ARG A 325 4.10 -5.36 9.91
C ARG A 325 3.89 -6.79 10.38
N GLY A 326 4.92 -7.44 10.89
CA GLY A 326 4.78 -8.77 11.48
C GLY A 326 4.04 -8.79 12.83
N ASN A 327 3.85 -7.62 13.46
CA ASN A 327 3.06 -7.49 14.68
C ASN A 327 1.67 -8.13 14.50
N ASN A 328 1.12 -8.70 15.55
CA ASN A 328 -0.21 -9.33 15.51
C ASN A 328 -1.32 -8.36 15.03
N PHE A 329 -2.39 -8.89 14.41
CA PHE A 329 -3.57 -8.11 13.98
C PHE A 329 -4.18 -7.17 15.04
N THR A 330 -3.95 -7.40 16.34
CA THR A 330 -4.34 -6.47 17.41
C THR A 330 -3.56 -5.15 17.43
N TYR A 331 -2.47 -5.03 16.65
CA TYR A 331 -1.67 -3.83 16.47
C TYR A 331 -2.50 -2.75 15.75
N ARG A 332 -2.85 -1.68 16.48
CA ARG A 332 -3.91 -0.72 16.07
C ARG A 332 -3.67 0.00 14.74
N GLN A 333 -2.44 0.08 14.25
CA GLN A 333 -2.07 0.74 13.00
C GLN A 333 -2.01 -0.20 11.79
N GLY A 334 -2.32 -1.49 11.99
CA GLY A 334 -2.24 -2.56 11.00
C GLY A 334 -1.03 -3.46 11.21
N GLY A 335 -1.29 -4.68 11.65
CA GLY A 335 -0.31 -5.76 11.82
C GLY A 335 -0.25 -6.68 10.60
N ASN A 336 -0.01 -7.98 10.84
CA ASN A 336 0.19 -9.03 9.84
C ASN A 336 -1.04 -9.36 8.98
N ASN A 337 -2.19 -8.72 9.27
CA ASN A 337 -3.42 -8.76 8.47
C ASN A 337 -3.59 -7.55 7.54
N ILE A 338 -2.62 -6.63 7.47
CA ILE A 338 -2.69 -5.43 6.60
C ILE A 338 -1.46 -5.34 5.68
N ILE A 339 -1.71 -5.05 4.40
CA ILE A 339 -0.71 -4.72 3.39
C ILE A 339 -0.87 -3.26 3.00
N ALA A 340 0.23 -2.53 2.93
CA ALA A 340 0.30 -1.25 2.24
C ALA A 340 0.96 -1.44 0.86
N SER A 341 0.37 -0.83 -0.16
CA SER A 341 1.05 -0.51 -1.42
C SER A 341 1.26 0.99 -1.49
N THR A 342 2.43 1.43 -1.95
CA THR A 342 2.85 2.83 -1.93
C THR A 342 3.63 3.19 -3.19
N LEU A 343 3.43 4.39 -3.72
CA LEU A 343 4.35 4.98 -4.70
C LEU A 343 5.09 6.15 -4.05
N HIS A 344 6.40 6.03 -3.92
CA HIS A 344 7.29 7.09 -3.43
C HIS A 344 7.80 7.92 -4.62
N PHE A 345 7.70 9.25 -4.52
CA PHE A 345 8.10 10.19 -5.57
C PHE A 345 8.18 11.60 -4.99
N GLY A 346 9.24 12.36 -5.27
CA GLY A 346 9.33 13.74 -4.79
C GLY A 346 10.64 14.44 -5.14
N PRO A 347 10.75 15.76 -4.93
CA PRO A 347 11.97 16.52 -5.20
C PRO A 347 13.09 16.25 -4.18
N ASN A 348 12.78 15.76 -2.97
CA ASN A 348 13.74 15.35 -1.95
C ASN A 348 13.06 14.46 -0.89
N VAL A 349 13.82 13.99 0.11
CA VAL A 349 13.34 13.14 1.21
C VAL A 349 12.25 13.80 2.06
N GLU A 350 12.34 15.10 2.32
CA GLU A 350 11.37 15.84 3.15
C GLU A 350 10.01 16.03 2.46
N LEU A 351 10.00 16.05 1.13
CA LEU A 351 8.84 16.24 0.27
C LEU A 351 8.53 14.97 -0.54
N ASP A 352 8.71 13.80 0.07
CA ASP A 352 8.25 12.56 -0.53
C ASP A 352 6.71 12.52 -0.56
N GLY A 353 6.17 12.35 -1.76
CA GLY A 353 4.73 12.37 -2.07
C GLY A 353 3.99 11.07 -1.74
N TRP A 354 4.64 10.12 -1.06
CA TRP A 354 4.11 8.79 -0.71
C TRP A 354 2.68 8.80 -0.14
N TRP A 355 2.34 9.81 0.66
CA TRP A 355 1.05 9.98 1.32
C TRP A 355 -0.11 10.22 0.33
N HIS A 356 0.16 10.71 -0.88
CA HIS A 356 -0.85 10.76 -1.95
C HIS A 356 -1.24 9.38 -2.47
N ASN A 357 -0.39 8.36 -2.26
CA ASN A 357 -0.56 7.04 -2.86
C ASN A 357 -0.27 5.87 -1.90
N ASN A 358 -0.46 6.05 -0.60
CA ASN A 358 -0.42 4.96 0.36
C ASN A 358 -1.82 4.35 0.51
N VAL A 359 -2.02 3.16 -0.06
CA VAL A 359 -3.30 2.44 0.05
C VAL A 359 -3.10 1.16 0.85
N LYS A 360 -3.95 0.97 1.85
CA LYS A 360 -3.91 -0.20 2.74
C LYS A 360 -5.06 -1.15 2.41
N SER A 361 -4.75 -2.43 2.23
CA SER A 361 -5.73 -3.51 2.15
C SER A 361 -5.65 -4.39 3.40
N THR A 362 -6.80 -4.84 3.89
CA THR A 362 -6.93 -5.68 5.08
C THR A 362 -7.44 -7.06 4.67
N ALA A 363 -6.73 -8.12 5.06
CA ALA A 363 -7.24 -9.48 4.97
C ALA A 363 -8.36 -9.69 5.99
N TYR A 364 -9.48 -10.26 5.54
CA TYR A 364 -10.61 -10.57 6.40
C TYR A 364 -10.57 -12.06 6.79
N ARG A 365 -10.39 -12.34 8.09
CA ARG A 365 -10.36 -13.69 8.69
C ARG A 365 -9.13 -14.55 8.39
N GLU A 366 -8.10 -13.97 7.78
CA GLU A 366 -6.76 -14.56 7.62
C GLU A 366 -5.69 -13.47 7.83
N ASN A 367 -4.45 -13.87 8.11
CA ASN A 367 -3.27 -13.00 8.06
C ASN A 367 -2.40 -13.38 6.86
N PHE A 368 -1.58 -12.44 6.39
CA PHE A 368 -0.62 -12.68 5.30
C PHE A 368 0.54 -13.61 5.68
N SER A 369 0.59 -14.05 6.94
CA SER A 369 1.46 -15.10 7.46
C SER A 369 0.87 -16.50 7.37
N ASP A 370 -0.45 -16.65 7.19
CA ASP A 370 -1.10 -17.95 7.40
C ASP A 370 -0.85 -18.92 6.22
N ARG A 371 -0.73 -18.38 5.00
CA ARG A 371 -0.48 -19.12 3.75
C ARG A 371 0.37 -18.31 2.77
N PHE A 372 0.76 -18.94 1.65
CA PHE A 372 1.27 -18.19 0.51
C PHE A 372 0.17 -17.32 -0.12
N HIS A 373 0.53 -16.07 -0.41
CA HIS A 373 -0.26 -15.11 -1.16
C HIS A 373 0.53 -14.62 -2.36
N LYS A 374 -0.17 -14.29 -3.44
CA LYS A 374 0.45 -13.68 -4.63
C LYS A 374 0.35 -12.16 -4.56
N PHE A 375 1.47 -11.48 -4.37
CA PHE A 375 1.55 -10.02 -4.41
C PHE A 375 1.97 -9.59 -5.81
N GLY A 376 1.08 -8.86 -6.49
CA GLY A 376 1.28 -8.47 -7.89
C GLY A 376 1.26 -6.97 -8.12
N VAL A 377 2.03 -6.52 -9.11
CA VAL A 377 1.95 -5.17 -9.68
C VAL A 377 1.83 -5.25 -11.19
N GLU A 378 1.01 -4.39 -11.78
CA GLU A 378 0.92 -4.21 -13.23
C GLU A 378 1.15 -2.74 -13.60
N LEU A 379 2.22 -2.50 -14.34
CA LEU A 379 2.66 -1.20 -14.85
C LEU A 379 2.30 -1.09 -16.33
N MET A 380 1.22 -0.39 -16.64
CA MET A 380 0.73 -0.24 -18.01
C MET A 380 1.06 1.15 -18.55
N MET A 381 1.83 1.21 -19.63
CA MET A 381 2.02 2.43 -20.40
C MET A 381 2.13 2.13 -21.89
N ARG A 382 1.10 2.54 -22.65
CA ARG A 382 1.17 2.68 -24.11
C ARG A 382 0.79 4.10 -24.49
N GLN A 383 1.25 4.58 -25.63
CA GLN A 383 0.98 5.96 -26.06
C GLN A 383 -0.52 6.26 -26.20
N TRP A 384 -1.32 5.27 -26.63
CA TRP A 384 -2.71 5.40 -27.09
C TRP A 384 -3.78 4.64 -26.28
N THR A 385 -3.40 3.96 -25.18
CA THR A 385 -4.35 3.27 -24.28
C THR A 385 -4.14 3.71 -22.83
N ASP A 386 -4.76 3.00 -21.88
CA ASP A 386 -4.61 3.26 -20.46
C ASP A 386 -3.16 3.32 -19.96
N LYS A 387 -2.99 4.15 -18.93
CA LYS A 387 -1.71 4.53 -18.33
C LYS A 387 -1.88 4.47 -16.81
N TYR A 388 -1.40 3.40 -16.18
CA TYR A 388 -1.60 3.15 -14.77
C TYR A 388 -0.47 2.32 -14.13
N ILE A 389 -0.40 2.40 -12.80
CA ILE A 389 0.11 1.33 -11.94
C ILE A 389 -1.06 0.84 -11.11
N PHE A 390 -1.23 -0.48 -10.98
CA PHE A 390 -2.04 -1.04 -9.90
C PHE A 390 -1.36 -2.23 -9.24
N THR A 391 -1.64 -2.42 -7.95
CA THR A 391 -1.21 -3.57 -7.16
C THR A 391 -2.40 -4.43 -6.77
N TYR A 392 -2.19 -5.72 -6.53
CA TYR A 392 -3.24 -6.66 -6.18
C TYR A 392 -2.71 -7.83 -5.34
N ILE A 393 -3.62 -8.55 -4.69
CA ILE A 393 -3.34 -9.72 -3.83
C ILE A 393 -4.13 -10.92 -4.35
N ASP A 394 -3.47 -12.06 -4.55
CA ASP A 394 -3.99 -13.34 -5.02
C ASP A 394 -4.57 -13.34 -6.45
N THR A 395 -5.44 -12.39 -6.78
CA THR A 395 -6.04 -12.19 -8.11
C THR A 395 -6.13 -10.71 -8.48
N ARG A 396 -6.06 -10.40 -9.78
CA ARG A 396 -6.16 -9.02 -10.32
C ARG A 396 -7.51 -8.33 -10.01
N LEU A 397 -8.51 -9.08 -9.55
CA LEU A 397 -9.79 -8.55 -9.06
C LEU A 397 -9.69 -7.97 -7.64
N LEU A 398 -8.75 -8.44 -6.82
CA LEU A 398 -8.49 -7.96 -5.46
C LEU A 398 -7.40 -6.89 -5.49
N GLN A 399 -7.74 -5.75 -6.09
CA GLN A 399 -6.84 -4.60 -6.21
C GLN A 399 -6.59 -3.94 -4.85
N VAL A 400 -5.36 -3.49 -4.62
CA VAL A 400 -4.94 -2.77 -3.41
C VAL A 400 -4.81 -1.29 -3.70
N ALA A 401 -3.83 -0.89 -4.51
CA ALA A 401 -3.68 0.47 -5.01
C ALA A 401 -3.97 0.52 -6.51
N TYR A 402 -4.55 1.63 -6.99
CA TYR A 402 -4.73 1.90 -8.42
C TYR A 402 -4.46 3.39 -8.70
N THR A 403 -3.49 3.66 -9.57
CA THR A 403 -2.98 5.01 -9.84
C THR A 403 -2.99 5.29 -11.34
N HIS A 404 -3.91 6.15 -11.80
CA HIS A 404 -3.96 6.58 -13.21
C HIS A 404 -3.00 7.76 -13.48
N PHE A 405 -2.23 7.68 -14.56
CA PHE A 405 -1.34 8.77 -15.02
C PHE A 405 -2.10 9.85 -15.82
N LYS A 406 -3.24 10.34 -15.30
CA LYS A 406 -4.05 11.38 -15.95
C LYS A 406 -3.29 12.72 -16.02
N LYS A 407 -2.63 13.08 -14.92
CA LYS A 407 -1.72 14.23 -14.77
C LYS A 407 -0.30 13.75 -14.40
N PRO A 408 0.77 14.52 -14.71
CA PRO A 408 2.15 14.15 -14.33
C PRO A 408 2.32 14.09 -12.80
N PHE A 409 3.29 13.29 -12.31
CA PHE A 409 3.50 13.17 -10.86
C PHE A 409 3.90 14.47 -10.16
N TRP A 410 4.47 15.45 -10.88
CA TRP A 410 4.75 16.79 -10.33
C TRP A 410 3.46 17.52 -9.92
N GLU A 411 2.41 17.48 -10.74
CA GLU A 411 1.07 18.01 -10.42
C GLU A 411 0.26 17.08 -9.51
N TYR A 412 0.59 15.79 -9.46
CA TYR A 412 -0.03 14.85 -8.54
C TYR A 412 0.44 15.11 -7.09
N GLY A 413 1.75 15.27 -6.88
CA GLY A 413 2.36 15.51 -5.58
C GLY A 413 2.12 16.90 -4.99
N ASN A 414 1.67 17.88 -5.79
CA ASN A 414 1.31 19.22 -5.36
C ASN A 414 2.40 19.89 -4.48
N PHE A 415 3.66 19.75 -4.89
CA PHE A 415 4.82 20.20 -4.12
C PHE A 415 4.85 21.74 -4.00
N PRO A 416 5.37 22.29 -2.88
CA PRO A 416 5.59 23.72 -2.75
C PRO A 416 6.52 24.26 -3.83
N THR A 417 6.43 25.55 -4.15
CA THR A 417 7.24 26.18 -5.19
C THR A 417 8.70 26.40 -4.76
N ALA A 418 8.95 26.55 -3.46
CA ALA A 418 10.27 26.77 -2.88
C ALA A 418 10.39 26.13 -1.49
N ASP A 419 11.62 25.92 -1.04
CA ASP A 419 11.94 25.48 0.32
C ASP A 419 11.73 26.62 1.35
N ARG A 420 12.01 26.33 2.63
CA ARG A 420 11.91 27.32 3.73
C ARG A 420 12.90 28.49 3.59
N ASN A 421 13.94 28.35 2.77
CA ASN A 421 14.98 29.34 2.52
C ASN A 421 14.72 30.16 1.24
N GLY A 422 13.62 29.88 0.53
CA GLY A 422 13.27 30.52 -0.75
C GLY A 422 13.93 29.90 -1.98
N THR A 423 14.67 28.80 -1.84
CA THR A 423 15.24 28.05 -2.98
C THR A 423 14.10 27.40 -3.77
N ARG A 424 13.93 27.79 -5.03
CA ARG A 424 12.89 27.22 -5.90
C ARG A 424 13.14 25.73 -6.15
N PHE A 425 12.12 24.91 -5.99
CA PHE A 425 12.19 23.51 -6.41
C PHE A 425 12.14 23.38 -7.94
N ILE A 426 13.08 22.64 -8.49
CA ILE A 426 13.15 22.30 -9.92
C ILE A 426 12.49 20.94 -10.09
N ASN A 427 11.57 20.82 -11.06
CA ASN A 427 10.92 19.57 -11.40
C ASN A 427 11.96 18.61 -12.04
N PRO A 428 12.34 17.49 -11.40
CA PRO A 428 13.32 16.57 -11.97
C PRO A 428 12.76 15.80 -13.18
N TRP A 429 11.43 15.80 -13.39
CA TRP A 429 10.73 15.03 -14.42
C TRP A 429 10.33 15.87 -15.64
N GLU A 430 10.88 17.06 -15.83
CA GLU A 430 10.53 17.96 -16.95
C GLU A 430 10.70 17.31 -18.33
N TRP A 431 11.75 16.49 -18.49
CA TRP A 431 12.02 15.72 -19.72
C TRP A 431 11.46 14.29 -19.69
N GLY A 432 10.75 13.93 -18.62
CA GLY A 432 10.14 12.62 -18.45
C GLY A 432 8.78 12.51 -19.15
N THR A 433 8.22 11.31 -19.14
CA THR A 433 6.83 11.10 -19.54
C THR A 433 5.87 11.45 -18.38
N ARG A 434 4.55 11.41 -18.62
CA ARG A 434 3.55 11.57 -17.53
C ARG A 434 3.64 10.50 -16.44
N ALA A 435 4.31 9.37 -16.70
CA ALA A 435 4.51 8.30 -15.74
C ALA A 435 5.80 8.49 -14.90
N ALA A 436 6.69 9.42 -15.27
CA ALA A 436 7.92 9.70 -14.52
C ALA A 436 7.58 10.02 -13.04
N PRO A 437 8.31 9.46 -12.06
CA PRO A 437 9.56 8.70 -12.23
C PRO A 437 9.42 7.23 -12.64
N PHE A 438 8.21 6.68 -12.67
CA PHE A 438 7.91 5.27 -12.98
C PHE A 438 7.93 4.93 -14.48
N ASP A 439 8.74 5.67 -15.25
CA ASP A 439 8.95 5.46 -16.68
C ASP A 439 10.39 5.04 -17.01
N GLN A 440 11.09 4.49 -16.03
CA GLN A 440 12.42 3.90 -16.15
C GLN A 440 12.36 2.39 -15.93
N GLU A 441 13.49 1.68 -16.07
CA GLU A 441 13.57 0.27 -15.65
C GLU A 441 13.62 0.18 -14.13
N PHE A 442 12.81 -0.70 -13.54
CA PHE A 442 12.80 -1.06 -12.13
C PHE A 442 13.19 -2.53 -11.94
N HIS A 443 13.90 -2.83 -10.86
CA HIS A 443 14.24 -4.17 -10.42
C HIS A 443 13.53 -4.48 -9.10
N LEU A 444 13.30 -5.76 -8.81
CA LEU A 444 12.63 -6.23 -7.61
C LEU A 444 13.62 -6.31 -6.44
N VAL A 445 13.14 -5.99 -5.23
CA VAL A 445 13.84 -6.21 -3.95
C VAL A 445 12.89 -6.90 -2.97
N LEU A 446 13.37 -7.97 -2.35
CA LEU A 446 12.69 -8.74 -1.32
C LEU A 446 13.51 -8.65 -0.04
N LYS A 447 12.93 -8.12 1.04
CA LYS A 447 13.65 -7.87 2.29
C LYS A 447 12.77 -7.95 3.52
N VAL A 448 13.38 -8.21 4.68
CA VAL A 448 12.72 -8.12 5.99
C VAL A 448 13.47 -7.10 6.84
N ALA A 449 12.92 -5.89 6.94
CA ALA A 449 13.40 -4.86 7.86
C ALA A 449 12.95 -5.16 9.29
N VAL A 450 13.66 -4.64 10.29
CA VAL A 450 13.35 -4.81 11.71
C VAL A 450 13.49 -3.50 12.48
N GLY A 451 12.40 -3.09 13.12
CA GLY A 451 12.29 -1.77 13.72
C GLY A 451 12.41 -0.65 12.67
N SER A 452 12.24 0.60 13.09
CA SER A 452 12.62 1.78 12.31
C SER A 452 12.42 3.06 13.10
N THR A 453 13.17 4.11 12.74
CA THR A 453 12.99 5.49 13.23
C THR A 453 12.19 6.40 12.28
N ASN A 454 11.63 5.83 11.20
CA ASN A 454 10.97 6.58 10.13
C ASN A 454 9.45 6.80 10.30
N GLY A 455 8.87 6.50 11.48
CA GLY A 455 7.42 6.57 11.72
C GLY A 455 6.61 5.34 11.26
N TRP A 456 7.22 4.31 10.65
CA TRP A 456 6.51 3.08 10.29
C TRP A 456 5.92 2.36 11.49
N PHE A 457 6.59 2.42 12.64
CA PHE A 457 6.07 2.01 13.94
C PHE A 457 5.78 3.29 14.76
N GLU A 458 4.53 3.51 15.17
CA GLU A 458 4.12 4.79 15.77
C GLU A 458 4.61 4.93 17.23
N ASP A 459 5.21 6.08 17.56
CA ASP A 459 5.66 6.42 18.92
C ASP A 459 4.51 6.38 19.95
N ASN A 460 4.81 5.90 21.16
CA ASN A 460 3.87 5.79 22.30
C ASN A 460 2.62 4.92 22.04
N LYS A 461 2.71 3.94 21.14
CA LYS A 461 1.61 3.00 20.85
C LYS A 461 2.06 1.55 20.94
N SER A 462 1.10 0.66 21.19
CA SER A 462 1.24 -0.80 21.04
C SER A 462 2.47 -1.41 21.71
N GLY A 463 2.98 -0.81 22.78
CA GLY A 463 4.17 -1.29 23.51
C GLY A 463 5.52 -1.05 22.83
N LYS A 464 5.61 -0.16 21.83
CA LYS A 464 6.87 0.18 21.12
C LYS A 464 7.97 0.59 22.13
N PRO A 465 9.11 -0.13 22.21
CA PRO A 465 10.12 0.12 23.25
C PRO A 465 11.10 1.27 22.93
N TRP A 466 11.08 1.84 21.73
CA TRP A 466 11.90 3.00 21.34
C TRP A 466 11.04 4.17 20.85
N LEU A 467 11.63 5.36 20.82
CA LEU A 467 11.06 6.55 20.18
C LEU A 467 11.87 6.90 18.93
N ASP A 468 11.22 7.40 17.89
CA ASP A 468 11.86 7.70 16.60
C ASP A 468 12.93 8.80 16.68
N ARG A 469 12.82 9.67 17.69
CA ARG A 469 13.76 10.78 17.95
C ARG A 469 14.78 10.49 19.06
N ASP A 470 14.82 9.28 19.63
CA ASP A 470 15.85 8.89 20.61
C ASP A 470 17.17 8.56 19.88
N THR A 471 18.27 9.21 20.25
CA THR A 471 19.61 8.91 19.69
C THR A 471 20.03 7.48 19.94
N ASN A 472 19.46 6.83 20.97
CA ASN A 472 19.75 5.47 21.38
C ASN A 472 18.60 4.50 21.03
N ALA A 473 17.75 4.83 20.04
CA ALA A 473 16.58 4.03 19.64
C ALA A 473 16.91 2.54 19.38
N ALA A 474 17.97 2.24 18.62
CA ALA A 474 18.42 0.87 18.37
C ALA A 474 18.83 0.14 19.66
N LYS A 475 19.45 0.85 20.61
CA LYS A 475 19.80 0.29 21.93
C LYS A 475 18.55 0.02 22.76
N ARG A 476 17.55 0.92 22.75
CA ARG A 476 16.26 0.68 23.43
C ARG A 476 15.55 -0.56 22.88
N PHE A 477 15.57 -0.72 21.57
CA PHE A 477 15.07 -1.90 20.89
C PHE A 477 15.80 -3.18 21.35
N TRP A 478 17.14 -3.16 21.38
CA TRP A 478 17.97 -4.27 21.87
C TRP A 478 17.73 -4.62 23.34
N ASP A 479 17.69 -3.62 24.22
CA ASP A 479 17.45 -3.81 25.66
C ASP A 479 16.08 -4.47 25.91
N ALA A 480 15.09 -4.21 25.05
CA ALA A 480 13.75 -4.79 25.10
C ALA A 480 13.61 -6.19 24.45
N ARG A 481 14.70 -6.82 23.98
CA ARG A 481 14.64 -8.09 23.19
C ARG A 481 13.93 -9.24 23.88
N GLY A 482 13.98 -9.32 25.21
CA GLY A 482 13.23 -10.32 25.98
C GLY A 482 11.70 -10.24 25.84
N ALA A 483 11.15 -9.09 25.43
CA ALA A 483 9.72 -8.92 25.22
C ALA A 483 9.28 -9.29 23.78
N TRP A 484 10.07 -8.91 22.76
CA TRP A 484 9.66 -9.07 21.36
C TRP A 484 10.25 -10.30 20.66
N HIS A 485 11.47 -10.73 20.98
CA HIS A 485 12.13 -11.84 20.27
C HIS A 485 11.36 -13.18 20.35
N PRO A 486 10.73 -13.57 21.48
CA PRO A 486 9.93 -14.80 21.55
C PRO A 486 8.77 -14.84 20.54
N THR A 487 8.29 -13.68 20.06
CA THR A 487 7.22 -13.63 19.05
C THR A 487 7.66 -14.12 17.67
N TRP A 488 8.97 -14.14 17.39
CA TRP A 488 9.56 -14.55 16.11
C TRP A 488 9.77 -16.07 16.01
N GLU A 489 9.74 -16.80 17.13
CA GLU A 489 10.13 -18.22 17.17
C GLU A 489 9.29 -19.13 16.27
N LYS A 490 8.01 -18.79 16.07
CA LYS A 490 7.09 -19.60 15.27
C LYS A 490 7.24 -19.39 13.76
N GLN A 491 7.41 -18.14 13.32
CA GLN A 491 7.34 -17.77 11.91
C GLN A 491 7.93 -16.36 11.64
N GLY A 492 9.03 -16.02 12.30
CA GLY A 492 9.68 -14.71 12.19
C GLY A 492 10.41 -14.45 10.87
N TRP A 493 10.21 -15.26 9.84
CA TRP A 493 10.90 -15.19 8.55
C TRP A 493 9.91 -15.06 7.38
N MET A 494 10.35 -14.44 6.29
CA MET A 494 9.61 -14.38 5.04
C MET A 494 9.96 -15.57 4.17
N GLU A 495 8.96 -16.13 3.50
CA GLU A 495 9.11 -17.26 2.58
C GLU A 495 8.62 -16.85 1.20
N VAL A 496 9.36 -17.20 0.15
CA VAL A 496 9.03 -16.88 -1.23
C VAL A 496 9.16 -18.14 -2.07
N SER A 497 8.05 -18.61 -2.65
CA SER A 497 8.01 -19.84 -3.42
C SER A 497 8.14 -19.60 -4.93
N GLU A 498 7.80 -18.39 -5.40
CA GLU A 498 7.79 -18.09 -6.83
C GLU A 498 7.92 -16.58 -7.09
N VAL A 499 8.74 -16.20 -8.06
CA VAL A 499 8.83 -14.84 -8.60
C VAL A 499 8.74 -14.90 -10.12
N LYS A 500 7.79 -14.15 -10.68
CA LYS A 500 7.61 -14.05 -12.13
C LYS A 500 7.55 -12.60 -12.58
N MET A 501 8.24 -12.30 -13.68
CA MET A 501 8.40 -10.97 -14.22
C MET A 501 8.24 -11.01 -15.74
N TRP A 502 7.33 -10.20 -16.26
CA TRP A 502 7.01 -10.15 -17.68
C TRP A 502 6.94 -8.72 -18.20
N GLN A 503 7.60 -8.47 -19.32
CA GLN A 503 7.67 -7.17 -19.99
C GLN A 503 6.53 -7.05 -21.00
N LEU A 504 5.81 -5.92 -20.98
CA LEU A 504 4.75 -5.60 -21.93
C LEU A 504 5.32 -5.44 -23.35
N ALA A 505 4.69 -6.08 -24.34
CA ALA A 505 5.00 -5.95 -25.75
C ALA A 505 4.22 -4.79 -26.43
N PRO A 506 4.79 -4.14 -27.46
CA PRO A 506 6.20 -4.20 -27.86
C PRO A 506 7.08 -3.27 -26.99
N HIS A 507 8.18 -3.79 -26.47
CA HIS A 507 9.19 -3.01 -25.73
C HIS A 507 10.54 -3.74 -25.79
N GLN A 508 11.66 -3.00 -25.79
CA GLN A 508 13.06 -3.50 -25.86
C GLN A 508 13.24 -5.04 -25.92
N GLY A 509 13.47 -5.58 -27.12
CA GLY A 509 13.65 -7.03 -27.34
C GLY A 509 12.36 -7.87 -27.33
N CYS A 510 11.38 -7.52 -26.50
CA CYS A 510 10.05 -8.13 -26.50
C CYS A 510 9.21 -7.66 -27.72
N LYS A 511 9.27 -8.47 -28.78
CA LYS A 511 8.43 -8.33 -29.98
C LYS A 511 7.11 -9.10 -29.82
N THR A 512 6.07 -8.64 -30.50
CA THR A 512 4.74 -9.28 -30.49
C THR A 512 4.72 -10.71 -31.04
N GLU A 513 5.68 -11.08 -31.89
CA GLU A 513 5.82 -12.45 -32.45
C GLU A 513 6.26 -13.49 -31.40
N ASN A 514 6.98 -13.07 -30.36
CA ASN A 514 7.48 -13.93 -29.28
C ASN A 514 6.69 -13.75 -27.97
N ALA A 515 5.68 -12.88 -27.97
CA ALA A 515 4.93 -12.51 -26.78
C ALA A 515 3.66 -13.37 -26.64
N GLN A 516 3.37 -13.81 -25.42
CA GLN A 516 2.19 -14.60 -25.10
C GLN A 516 1.09 -13.73 -24.46
N ARG A 517 -0.15 -14.21 -24.52
CA ARG A 517 -1.28 -13.62 -23.79
C ARG A 517 -1.42 -14.32 -22.44
N PHE A 518 -1.54 -13.55 -21.36
CA PHE A 518 -2.04 -14.11 -20.11
C PHE A 518 -3.55 -14.29 -20.19
N VAL A 519 -3.98 -15.54 -20.14
CA VAL A 519 -5.35 -15.92 -19.81
C VAL A 519 -5.38 -16.16 -18.30
N GLY A 520 -5.53 -15.08 -17.53
CA GLY A 520 -5.47 -15.06 -16.08
C GLY A 520 -6.21 -13.88 -15.47
#